data_AF-U5WZH4-F1
#
_entry.id   AF-U5WZH4-F1
#
_cell.length_a   1.000
_cell.length_b   1.000
_cell.length_c   1.000
_cell.angle_alpha   90.00
_cell.angle_beta   90.00
_cell.angle_gamma   90.00
#
_symmetry.space_group_name_H-M   'P 1'
#
loop_
_entity.id
_entity.type
_entity.pdbx_description
1 polymer ?
#
loop_
_entity_poly.entity_id
_entity_poly.type
_entity_poly.pdbx_seq_one_letter_code
_entity_poly.pdbx_strand_id
1 'polypeptide(L)'
;MLVCSLRYGETALHSTDMDYVEQAGMILYALKKILQERQKLRGVSSPTEDEWRAINGAIAATGFKVDEPWSSAGMGEWQATLEHALTASY
;
A
#
# COMPACT_ATOMS: atom_id res chain seq x y z
N MET A 1 48.30 27.59 5.25
CA MET A 1 47.45 28.34 6.18
C MET A 1 46.10 27.66 6.19
N LEU A 2 45.77 26.93 7.26
CA LEU A 2 44.48 26.27 7.44
C LEU A 2 43.44 27.31 7.83
N VAL A 3 42.31 27.36 7.13
CA VAL A 3 41.06 27.88 7.68
C VAL A 3 40.00 26.81 7.48
N CYS A 4 39.67 26.16 8.60
CA CYS A 4 38.50 25.32 8.79
C CYS A 4 37.22 26.14 8.57
N SER A 5 36.31 25.62 7.75
CA SER A 5 34.87 25.85 7.90
C SER A 5 34.15 24.53 7.65
N LEU A 6 34.01 23.76 8.72
CA LEU A 6 32.99 22.72 8.83
C LEU A 6 31.62 23.40 8.75
N ARG A 7 30.87 23.17 7.68
CA ARG A 7 29.41 23.18 7.76
C ARG A 7 28.92 21.81 7.35
N TYR A 8 28.65 21.05 8.40
CA TYR A 8 27.77 19.90 8.51
C TYR A 8 27.06 19.50 7.22
N GLY A 9 27.24 18.23 6.85
CA GLY A 9 26.41 17.58 5.86
C GLY A 9 24.94 17.67 6.26
N GLU A 10 24.13 18.22 5.36
CA GLU A 10 22.73 17.87 5.25
C GLU A 10 22.58 17.14 3.92
N THR A 11 22.45 15.83 4.07
CA THR A 11 21.97 14.88 3.09
C THR A 11 20.80 15.44 2.28
N ALA A 12 21.06 15.85 1.04
CA ALA A 12 20.06 15.73 -0.02
C ALA A 12 19.88 14.24 -0.32
N LEU A 13 19.27 13.50 0.62
CA LEU A 13 18.99 12.08 0.50
C LEU A 13 17.58 11.81 1.00
N HIS A 14 16.58 12.25 0.24
CA HIS A 14 15.30 11.53 0.08
C HIS A 14 14.42 12.29 -0.92
N SER A 15 14.68 12.05 -2.20
CA SER A 15 13.77 12.45 -3.29
C SER A 15 13.52 11.22 -4.15
N THR A 16 12.94 10.17 -3.55
CA THR A 16 12.21 9.04 -4.18
C THR A 16 12.10 7.88 -3.17
N ASP A 17 11.44 8.10 -2.05
CA ASP A 17 11.04 6.99 -1.18
C ASP A 17 9.57 7.26 -0.88
N MET A 18 8.72 6.64 -1.69
CA MET A 18 7.35 6.40 -1.31
C MET A 18 7.42 5.75 0.07
N ASP A 19 6.84 6.39 1.10
CA ASP A 19 6.95 5.89 2.47
C ASP A 19 6.51 4.41 2.48
N TYR A 20 7.36 3.49 2.95
CA TYR A 20 7.03 2.06 3.00
C TYR A 20 5.69 1.80 3.70
N VAL A 21 5.30 2.67 4.62
CA VAL A 21 3.99 2.65 5.28
C VAL A 21 2.88 2.99 4.28
N GLU A 22 3.06 4.03 3.49
CA GLU A 22 2.11 4.45 2.45
C GLU A 22 1.96 3.39 1.35
N GLN A 23 3.07 2.79 0.92
CA GLN A 23 3.09 1.65 -0.01
C GLN A 23 2.37 0.43 0.57
N ALA A 24 2.59 0.11 1.85
CA ALA A 24 1.86 -0.97 2.52
C ALA A 24 0.35 -0.70 2.54
N GLY A 25 -0.06 0.55 2.75
CA GLY A 25 -1.46 0.96 2.68
C GLY A 25 -2.08 0.74 1.31
N MET A 26 -1.33 1.08 0.27
CA MET A 26 -1.75 0.88 -1.13
C MET A 26 -1.95 -0.61 -1.45
N ILE A 27 -1.00 -1.46 -1.05
CA ILE A 27 -1.08 -2.92 -1.24
C ILE A 27 -2.27 -3.50 -0.48
N LEU A 28 -2.46 -3.12 0.79
CA LEU A 28 -3.58 -3.57 1.61
C LEU A 28 -4.93 -3.13 1.03
N TYR A 29 -5.01 -1.92 0.48
CA TYR A 29 -6.21 -1.42 -0.16
C TYR A 29 -6.53 -2.17 -1.47
N ALA A 30 -5.52 -2.43 -2.31
CA ALA A 30 -5.66 -3.25 -3.52
C ALA A 30 -6.13 -4.68 -3.18
N LEU A 31 -5.56 -5.29 -2.14
CA LEU A 31 -6.00 -6.60 -1.64
C LEU A 31 -7.45 -6.58 -1.17
N LYS A 32 -7.86 -5.55 -0.42
CA LYS A 32 -9.25 -5.35 0.00
C LYS A 32 -10.21 -5.32 -1.20
N LYS A 33 -9.86 -4.60 -2.27
CA LYS A 33 -10.68 -4.53 -3.50
C LYS A 33 -10.90 -5.92 -4.12
N ILE A 34 -9.82 -6.69 -4.29
CA ILE A 34 -9.89 -8.05 -4.84
C ILE A 34 -10.76 -8.95 -3.97
N LEU A 35 -10.60 -8.89 -2.65
CA LEU A 35 -11.40 -9.69 -1.71
C LEU A 35 -12.89 -9.32 -1.78
N GLN A 36 -13.23 -8.03 -1.89
CA GLN A 36 -14.62 -7.58 -2.06
C GLN A 36 -15.23 -8.09 -3.37
N GLU A 37 -14.48 -8.06 -4.47
CA GLU A 37 -14.95 -8.57 -5.76
C GLU A 37 -15.14 -10.09 -5.72
N ARG A 38 -14.19 -10.83 -5.15
CA ARG A 38 -14.29 -12.28 -4.98
C ARG A 38 -15.47 -12.68 -4.11
N GLN A 39 -15.71 -11.98 -3.01
CA GLN A 39 -16.86 -12.23 -2.12
C GLN A 39 -18.19 -11.97 -2.82
N LYS A 40 -18.30 -10.89 -3.61
CA LYS A 40 -19.49 -10.59 -4.43
C LYS A 40 -19.73 -11.62 -5.53
N LEU A 41 -18.68 -12.05 -6.22
CA LEU A 41 -18.78 -12.93 -7.39
C LEU A 41 -18.94 -14.41 -7.04
N ARG A 42 -18.27 -14.86 -5.98
CA ARG A 42 -18.22 -16.28 -5.60
C ARG A 42 -19.01 -16.62 -4.34
N GLY A 43 -19.63 -15.63 -3.70
CA GLY A 43 -20.42 -15.85 -2.47
C GLY A 43 -19.59 -16.38 -1.31
N VAL A 44 -18.28 -16.10 -1.30
CA VAL A 44 -17.34 -16.64 -0.31
C VAL A 44 -17.65 -16.05 1.07
N SER A 45 -17.68 -16.88 2.11
CA SER A 45 -17.97 -16.44 3.49
C SER A 45 -16.81 -15.69 4.17
N SER A 46 -15.65 -15.62 3.50
CA SER A 46 -14.47 -14.87 3.95
C SER A 46 -14.16 -13.73 2.95
N PRO A 47 -13.73 -12.55 3.42
CA PRO A 47 -13.55 -12.18 4.82
C PRO A 47 -14.88 -12.03 5.58
N THR A 48 -14.88 -12.48 6.84
CA THR A 48 -15.92 -12.26 7.84
C THR A 48 -15.93 -10.80 8.31
N GLU A 49 -16.94 -10.38 9.07
CA GLU A 49 -17.02 -8.99 9.56
C GLU A 49 -15.80 -8.60 10.42
N ASP A 50 -15.31 -9.48 11.28
CA ASP A 50 -14.14 -9.21 12.12
C ASP A 50 -12.84 -9.17 11.30
N GLU A 51 -12.70 -10.02 10.27
CA GLU A 51 -11.58 -9.94 9.33
C GLU A 51 -11.63 -8.63 8.52
N TRP A 52 -12.82 -8.18 8.14
CA TRP A 52 -13.00 -6.86 7.52
C TRP A 52 -12.59 -5.72 8.44
N ARG A 53 -12.94 -5.79 9.73
CA ARG A 53 -12.48 -4.80 10.73
C ARG A 53 -10.96 -4.78 10.84
N ALA A 54 -10.31 -5.95 10.87
CA ALA A 54 -8.86 -6.05 10.93
C ALA A 54 -8.19 -5.45 9.68
N ILE A 55 -8.67 -5.78 8.47
CA ILE A 55 -8.16 -5.22 7.20
C ILE A 55 -8.33 -3.70 7.17
N ASN A 56 -9.51 -3.19 7.57
CA ASN A 56 -9.76 -1.76 7.62
C ASN A 56 -8.88 -1.04 8.65
N GLY A 57 -8.65 -1.66 9.81
CA GLY A 57 -7.73 -1.14 10.82
C GLY A 57 -6.29 -1.09 10.34
N ALA A 58 -5.83 -2.12 9.63
CA ALA A 58 -4.49 -2.15 9.04
C ALA A 58 -4.29 -1.05 8.00
N ILE A 59 -5.26 -0.84 7.10
CA ILE A 59 -5.22 0.27 6.12
C ILE A 59 -5.25 1.63 6.82
N ALA A 60 -6.06 1.80 7.87
CA ALA A 60 -6.11 3.06 8.60
C ALA A 60 -4.76 3.35 9.31
N ALA A 61 -4.11 2.33 9.85
CA ALA A 61 -2.81 2.44 10.51
C ALA A 61 -1.69 2.89 9.56
N THR A 62 -1.84 2.67 8.25
CA THR A 62 -0.85 3.13 7.28
C THR A 62 -1.02 4.60 6.88
N GLY A 63 -2.09 5.28 7.31
CA GLY A 63 -2.37 6.66 6.92
C GLY A 63 -2.65 6.86 5.42
N PHE A 64 -2.81 5.77 4.66
CA PHE A 64 -2.99 5.81 3.21
C PHE A 64 -4.33 6.45 2.83
N LYS A 65 -4.28 7.43 1.92
CA LYS A 65 -5.45 8.14 1.40
C LYS A 65 -5.67 7.77 -0.06
N VAL A 66 -6.86 7.24 -0.34
CA VAL A 66 -7.21 6.75 -1.68
C VAL A 66 -7.51 7.89 -2.68
N ASP A 67 -7.76 9.09 -2.19
CA ASP A 67 -8.17 10.25 -3.01
C ASP A 67 -7.00 10.90 -3.77
N GLU A 68 -5.79 10.40 -3.58
CA GLU A 68 -4.58 10.90 -4.21
C GLU A 68 -4.38 10.29 -5.63
N PRO A 69 -4.09 11.08 -6.68
CA PRO A 69 -3.97 10.57 -8.06
C PRO A 69 -2.86 9.52 -8.25
N TRP A 70 -1.74 9.69 -7.56
CA TRP A 70 -0.60 8.76 -7.62
C TRP A 70 -0.90 7.44 -6.90
N SER A 71 -1.75 7.48 -5.86
CA SER A 71 -2.27 6.28 -5.20
C SER A 71 -3.07 5.39 -6.14
N SER A 72 -3.82 5.99 -7.08
CA SER A 72 -4.63 5.25 -8.06
C SER A 72 -3.77 4.49 -9.08
N ALA A 73 -2.69 5.11 -9.57
CA ALA A 73 -1.78 4.48 -10.53
C ALA A 73 -1.03 3.28 -9.92
N GLY A 74 -0.42 3.46 -8.74
CA GLY A 74 0.26 2.37 -8.05
C GLY A 74 -0.70 1.27 -7.56
N MET A 75 -1.93 1.64 -7.16
CA MET A 75 -2.96 0.67 -6.80
C MET A 75 -3.30 -0.25 -7.97
N GLY A 76 -3.41 0.27 -9.19
CA GLY A 76 -3.71 -0.53 -10.38
C GLY A 76 -2.64 -1.60 -10.65
N GLU A 77 -1.35 -1.23 -10.54
CA GLU A 77 -0.24 -2.17 -10.70
C GLU A 77 -0.22 -3.25 -9.62
N TRP A 78 -0.44 -2.87 -8.36
CA TRP A 78 -0.54 -3.83 -7.26
C TRP A 78 -1.76 -4.72 -7.36
N GLN A 79 -2.91 -4.20 -7.80
CA GLN A 79 -4.12 -4.99 -8.01
C GLN A 79 -3.87 -6.07 -9.07
N ALA A 80 -3.33 -5.71 -10.23
CA ALA A 80 -3.01 -6.68 -11.28
C ALA A 80 -2.01 -7.74 -10.79
N THR A 81 -0.95 -7.33 -10.07
CA THR A 81 0.05 -8.24 -9.51
C THR A 81 -0.57 -9.22 -8.52
N LEU A 82 -1.41 -8.74 -7.61
CA LEU A 82 -2.11 -9.55 -6.61
C LEU A 82 -3.13 -10.49 -7.26
N GLU A 83 -3.87 -10.04 -8.27
CA GLU A 83 -4.80 -10.88 -9.03
C GLU A 83 -4.07 -12.04 -9.73
N HIS A 84 -2.93 -11.75 -10.37
CA HIS A 84 -2.08 -12.78 -10.96
C HIS A 84 -1.57 -13.78 -9.92
N ALA A 85 -1.03 -13.31 -8.80
CA ALA A 85 -0.50 -14.17 -7.73
C ALA A 85 -1.60 -15.05 -7.09
N LEU A 86 -2.77 -14.47 -6.82
CA LEU A 86 -3.90 -15.15 -6.22
C LEU A 86 -4.64 -16.08 -7.21
N THR A 87 -4.37 -15.98 -8.50
CA THR A 87 -4.88 -16.90 -9.53
C THR A 87 -3.90 -18.04 -9.78
N ALA A 88 -2.59 -17.76 -9.73
CA ALA A 88 -1.53 -18.76 -9.85
C ALA A 88 -1.44 -19.73 -8.65
N SER A 89 -2.08 -19.40 -7.54
CA SER A 89 -2.10 -20.21 -6.31
C SER A 89 -3.24 -21.24 -6.25
N TYR A 90 -4.02 -21.39 -7.32
CA TYR A 90 -5.15 -22.32 -7.45
C TYR A 90 -4.90 -23.36 -8.53
#